data_AF-A0A0G0RGC1-F1
#
_entry.id   AF-A0A0G0RGC1-F1
#
_cell.length_a   1.000
_cell.length_b   1.000
_cell.length_c   1.000
_cell.angle_alpha   90.00
_cell.angle_beta   90.00
_cell.angle_gamma   90.00
#
_symmetry.space_group_name_H-M   'P 1'
#
loop_
_entity.id
_entity.type
_entity.pdbx_description
1 polymer ?
#
loop_
_entity_poly.entity_id
_entity_poly.type
_entity_poly.pdbx_seq_one_letter_code
_entity_poly.pdbx_strand_id
1 'polypeptide(L)' 'TSEWLHLTLIISFVLILELVNTAIEETINIVSPEIQERAKIAKDISAGAVLVASIAAIFIGAFLFLPKILSW' A
#
# COMPACT_ATOMS: atom_id res chain seq x y z
N THR A 1 -6.81 0.75 23.53
CA THR A 1 -5.92 -0.34 23.10
C THR A 1 -6.22 -0.83 21.70
N SER A 2 -7.50 -1.05 21.34
CA SER A 2 -7.89 -1.52 20.00
C SER A 2 -7.39 -0.61 18.85
N GLU A 3 -7.48 0.72 18.98
CA GLU A 3 -7.05 1.65 17.93
C GLU A 3 -5.57 1.51 17.56
N TRP A 4 -4.69 1.37 18.55
CA TRP A 4 -3.27 1.17 18.33
C TRP A 4 -2.98 -0.12 17.57
N LEU A 5 -3.71 -1.20 17.85
CA LEU A 5 -3.60 -2.44 17.08
C LEU A 5 -3.98 -2.24 15.61
N HIS A 6 -5.10 -1.57 15.33
CA HIS A 6 -5.55 -1.29 13.97
C HIS A 6 -4.56 -0.39 13.22
N LEU A 7 -4.00 0.62 13.89
CA LEU A 7 -2.99 1.52 13.32
C LEU A 7 -1.70 0.78 13.01
N THR A 8 -1.17 -0.01 13.94
CA THR A 8 0.05 -0.79 13.70
C THR A 8 -0.15 -1.78 12.57
N LEU A 9 -1.31 -2.44 12.49
CA LEU A 9 -1.62 -3.37 11.40
C LEU A 9 -1.69 -2.67 10.04
N ILE A 10 -2.43 -1.56 9.92
CA ILE A 10 -2.62 -0.91 8.63
C ILE A 10 -1.34 -0.23 8.13
N ILE A 11 -0.54 0.35 9.03
CA ILE A 11 0.78 0.90 8.69
C ILE A 11 1.71 -0.23 8.22
N SER A 12 1.77 -1.32 8.97
CA SER A 12 2.61 -2.48 8.59
C SER A 12 2.17 -3.07 7.26
N PHE A 13 0.85 -3.11 6.99
CA PHE A 13 0.31 -3.62 5.74
C PHE A 13 0.71 -2.77 4.52
N VAL A 14 0.62 -1.44 4.62
CA VAL A 14 1.08 -0.53 3.55
C VAL A 14 2.58 -0.71 3.31
N LEU A 15 3.40 -0.79 4.37
CA LEU A 15 4.85 -1.00 4.26
C LEU A 15 5.19 -2.36 3.62
N ILE A 16 4.48 -3.43 4.00
CA ILE A 16 4.66 -4.75 3.38
C ILE A 16 4.35 -4.69 1.89
N LEU A 17 3.26 -4.01 1.50
CA LEU A 17 2.90 -3.88 0.09
C LEU A 17 3.90 -3.04 -0.70
N GLU A 18 4.48 -2.00 -0.11
CA GLU A 18 5.55 -1.23 -0.75
C GLU A 18 6.79 -2.11 -0.98
N LEU A 19 7.20 -2.91 0.01
CA LEU A 19 8.32 -3.85 -0.13
C LEU A 19 8.04 -4.91 -1.21
N VAL A 20 6.81 -5.43 -1.25
CA VAL A 20 6.39 -6.37 -2.30
C VAL A 20 6.38 -5.68 -3.67
N ASN A 21 5.96 -4.41 -3.75
CA ASN A 21 6.00 -3.64 -4.99
C ASN A 21 7.43 -3.51 -5.52
N THR A 22 8.37 -3.08 -4.67
CA THR A 22 9.79 -3.01 -5.04
C THR A 22 10.34 -4.37 -5.45
N ALA A 23 9.99 -5.46 -4.75
CA ALA A 23 10.44 -6.80 -5.11
C ALA A 23 9.92 -7.25 -6.49
N ILE A 24 8.67 -6.92 -6.83
CA ILE A 24 8.09 -7.19 -8.15
C ILE A 24 8.79 -6.35 -9.23
N GLU A 25 8.99 -5.05 -8.99
CA GLU A 25 9.69 -4.16 -9.92
C GLU A 25 11.10 -4.67 -10.24
N GLU A 26 11.87 -5.04 -9.22
CA GLU A 26 13.22 -5.59 -9.37
C GLU A 26 13.21 -6.94 -10.08
N THR A 27 12.26 -7.81 -9.77
CA THR A 27 12.10 -9.09 -10.49
C THR A 27 11.84 -8.86 -11.98
N ILE A 28 10.99 -7.89 -12.32
CA ILE A 28 10.70 -7.53 -13.71
C ILE A 28 11.93 -6.92 -14.38
N ASN A 29 12.71 -6.08 -13.67
CA ASN A 29 13.95 -5.49 -14.19
C ASN A 29 14.97 -6.58 -14.56
N ILE A 30 15.06 -7.65 -13.77
CA ILE A 30 15.98 -8.78 -14.02
C ILE A 30 15.48 -9.64 -15.20
N VAL A 31 14.18 -9.95 -15.24
CA VAL A 31 13.60 -10.90 -16.22
C VAL A 31 13.35 -10.23 -17.59
N SER A 32 13.07 -8.93 -17.63
CA SER A 32 12.81 -8.16 -18.84
C SER A 32 13.68 -6.89 -18.88
N PRO A 33 14.97 -7.01 -19.24
CA PRO A 33 15.90 -5.87 -19.30
C PRO A 33 15.46 -4.80 -20.31
N GLU A 34 14.79 -5.22 -21.37
CA GLU A 34 14.14 -4.32 -22.32
C GLU A 34 12.68 -4.07 -21.88
N ILE A 35 12.25 -2.80 -21.94
CA ILE A 35 10.90 -2.43 -21.54
C ILE A 35 9.90 -2.96 -22.55
N GLN A 36 9.13 -3.96 -22.12
CA GLN A 36 7.98 -4.49 -22.85
C GLN A 36 6.68 -3.94 -22.25
N GLU A 37 5.65 -3.77 -23.08
CA GLU A 37 4.34 -3.25 -22.63
C GLU A 37 3.76 -4.04 -21.44
N ARG A 38 3.93 -5.37 -21.45
CA ARG A 38 3.48 -6.24 -20.36
C ARG A 38 4.24 -6.01 -19.05
N ALA A 39 5.54 -5.73 -19.13
CA ALA A 39 6.37 -5.43 -17.96
C ALA A 39 5.91 -4.12 -17.30
N LYS A 40 5.55 -3.12 -18.11
CA LYS A 40 4.98 -1.86 -17.62
C LYS A 40 3.64 -2.09 -16.92
N ILE A 41 2.72 -2.83 -17.54
CA ILE A 41 1.41 -3.15 -16.95
C ILE A 41 1.57 -3.87 -15.60
N ALA A 42 2.51 -4.82 -15.50
CA ALA A 42 2.75 -5.53 -14.25
C ALA A 42 3.26 -4.61 -13.12
N LYS A 43 4.15 -3.67 -13.43
CA LYS A 43 4.61 -2.63 -12.49
C LYS A 43 3.47 -1.70 -12.07
N ASP A 44 2.66 -1.25 -13.02
CA ASP A 44 1.52 -0.36 -12.76
C ASP A 44 0.47 -1.03 -11.86
N ILE A 45 0.18 -2.33 -12.07
CA ILE A 45 -0.74 -3.09 -11.21
C ILE A 45 -0.18 -3.22 -9.79
N SER A 46 1.12 -3.48 -9.68
CA SER A 46 1.81 -3.62 -8.39
C SER A 46 1.76 -2.30 -7.59
N ALA A 47 2.09 -1.17 -8.22
CA ALA A 47 1.95 0.15 -7.61
C ALA A 47 0.48 0.48 -7.28
N GLY A 48 -0.46 0.03 -8.13
CA GLY A 48 -1.90 0.14 -7.89
C GLY A 48 -2.35 -0.57 -6.60
N ALA A 49 -1.76 -1.72 -6.26
CA ALA A 49 -2.06 -2.41 -5.01
C ALA A 49 -1.65 -1.59 -3.77
N VAL A 50 -0.47 -0.96 -3.80
CA VAL A 50 -0.02 -0.05 -2.74
C VAL A 50 -0.96 1.15 -2.59
N LEU A 51 -1.42 1.72 -3.71
CA LEU A 51 -2.35 2.84 -3.70
C LEU A 51 -3.68 2.46 -3.03
N VAL A 52 -4.26 1.30 -3.39
CA VAL A 52 -5.51 0.83 -2.78
C VAL A 52 -5.33 0.64 -1.27
N ALA A 53 -4.22 0.05 -0.83
CA ALA A 53 -3.92 -0.12 0.59
C ALA A 53 -3.73 1.22 1.32
N SER A 54 -3.08 2.20 0.68
CA SER A 54 -2.91 3.54 1.23
C SER A 54 -4.24 4.28 1.40
N ILE A 55 -5.16 4.14 0.44
CA ILE A 55 -6.52 4.67 0.55
C ILE A 55 -7.28 3.99 1.70
N ALA A 56 -7.17 2.66 1.83
CA ALA A 56 -7.76 1.94 2.95
C ALA A 56 -7.20 2.43 4.31
N ALA A 57 -5.89 2.73 4.37
CA ALA A 57 -5.27 3.31 5.56
C ALA A 57 -5.85 4.67 5.95
N ILE A 58 -6.12 5.53 4.97
CA ILE A 58 -6.79 6.82 5.19
C ILE A 58 -8.18 6.61 5.78
N PHE A 59 -8.98 5.70 5.21
CA PHE A 59 -10.34 5.42 5.72
C PHE A 59 -10.32 4.85 7.13
N ILE A 60 -9.43 3.90 7.42
CA ILE A 60 -9.28 3.33 8.76
C ILE A 60 -8.88 4.42 9.76
N GLY A 61 -7.90 5.26 9.42
CA GLY A 61 -7.51 6.40 10.24
C GLY A 61 -8.66 7.38 10.48
N ALA A 62 -9.41 7.72 9.44
CA ALA A 62 -10.58 8.59 9.55
C ALA A 62 -11.65 7.99 10.48
N PHE A 63 -11.98 6.70 10.36
CA PHE A 63 -12.97 6.08 11.24
C PHE A 63 -12.54 6.03 12.71
N LEU A 64 -11.24 5.89 12.98
CA LEU A 64 -10.73 5.88 14.35
C LEU A 64 -10.64 7.28 14.99
N PHE A 65 -10.27 8.29 14.20
CA PHE A 65 -9.92 9.62 14.73
C PHE A 65 -10.97 10.69 14.48
N LEU A 66 -11.72 10.65 13.37
CA LEU A 66 -12.68 11.70 13.02
C LEU A 66 -13.79 11.88 14.09
N PRO A 67 -14.39 10.82 14.67
CA PRO A 67 -15.38 10.99 15.73
C PRO A 67 -14.78 11.67 16.97
N LYS A 68 -13.53 11.33 17.33
CA LYS A 68 -12.84 11.89 18.49
C LYS A 68 -12.54 13.37 18.32
N ILE A 69 -12.09 13.75 17.12
CA ILE A 69 -11.80 15.14 16.76
C ILE A 69 -13.09 15.98 16.75
N LEU A 70 -14.20 15.44 16.24
CA LEU A 70 -15.48 16.15 16.20
C LEU A 70 -16.20 16.20 17.57
N SER A 71 -15.89 15.27 18.47
CA SER A 71 -16.44 15.23 19.83
C SER A 71 -15.67 16.10 20.83
N TRP A 72 -14.58 16.72 20.40
CA TRP A 72 -13.76 17.67 21.15
C TRP A 72 -14.21 19.10 20.85
#